data_AF-A0A1E1V322-F1
#
_entry.id   AF-A0A1E1V322-F1
#
_cell.length_a   1.000
_cell.length_b   1.000
_cell.length_c   1.000
_cell.angle_alpha   90.00
_cell.angle_beta   90.00
_cell.angle_gamma   90.00
#
_symmetry.space_group_name_H-M   'P 1'
#
loop_
_entity.id
_entity.type
_entity.pdbx_description
1 polymer ?
#
loop_
_entity_poly.entity_id
_entity_poly.type
_entity_poly.pdbx_seq_one_letter_code
_entity_poly.pdbx_strand_id
1 'polypeptide(L)'
;MLAFCRVLVAAFLVAVTLAPVTLRAQSAKNIAEDVSTNIGTVTSYGDGKIGASIIVFEEFHADIGGDIEQTIALLRLKKKYRLNDIGLEGYHEKSKSISVDWFANLKDQTADGRFETALSLLNLGEISSPEFMALAFGTKIHRIEQSKDYTNAPPESFGKVVTLAYNAALRRYQNSLDAKSVGEQLRYLRLQNDMSAGKTEAQAQLVEFLEQNEDWLKKILGLISQPQTESALIDRIESEAKSQSVAIDQDTLKALQDNRSFFKARDDASVTMFTSIAALADRPGFPIIAMVIGGAHTAKIASLLRQQDRPFAVISTKSYTKKPTDRDHEVRYRRKFDLLPANNDVVSDQIFRAFPVRIKPQPVVSYDWFQAESELHHALRLAAEAYLGNQQNGPPVSPPPHPFVYKGRKVELSGDVEFDDKGKAVLIKVIFVTENKQSPEVVWAKLSRVEGEKKADQEQRLFEALAAVTANPRPDQAPKTPVQLIQLNTVFKAEVASNKTLLTM
;
A
#
# COMPACT_ATOMS: atom_id res chain seq x y z
N MET A 1 -35.58 -59.31 -35.58
CA MET A 1 -34.43 -59.07 -34.68
C MET A 1 -33.93 -57.63 -34.85
N LEU A 2 -34.80 -56.65 -34.58
CA LEU A 2 -34.56 -55.21 -34.74
C LEU A 2 -35.68 -54.46 -34.02
N ALA A 3 -35.66 -54.47 -32.68
CA ALA A 3 -36.57 -53.68 -31.84
C ALA A 3 -36.17 -53.76 -30.36
N PHE A 4 -35.01 -53.25 -29.95
CA PHE A 4 -34.69 -53.01 -28.54
C PHE A 4 -33.44 -52.12 -28.46
N CYS A 5 -33.62 -50.81 -28.27
CA CYS A 5 -32.65 -49.84 -27.70
C CYS A 5 -32.97 -48.38 -28.08
N ARG A 6 -34.15 -47.85 -27.70
CA ARG A 6 -34.46 -46.42 -27.83
C ARG A 6 -35.21 -45.82 -26.62
N VAL A 7 -35.01 -46.33 -25.40
CA VAL A 7 -35.78 -45.88 -24.21
C VAL A 7 -34.94 -45.26 -23.07
N LEU A 8 -33.61 -45.13 -23.16
CA LEU A 8 -32.80 -44.71 -21.99
C LEU A 8 -31.73 -43.65 -22.27
N VAL A 9 -32.10 -42.50 -22.85
CA VAL A 9 -31.24 -41.29 -22.86
C VAL A 9 -32.01 -40.00 -22.52
N ALA A 10 -33.32 -40.03 -22.30
CA ALA A 10 -34.14 -38.82 -22.18
C ALA A 10 -34.44 -38.33 -20.74
N ALA A 11 -33.85 -38.91 -19.68
CA ALA A 11 -34.29 -38.64 -18.30
C ALA A 11 -33.17 -38.29 -17.29
N PHE A 12 -32.00 -37.81 -17.75
CA PHE A 12 -30.97 -37.25 -16.87
C PHE A 12 -30.35 -35.96 -17.44
N LEU A 13 -31.16 -35.13 -18.10
CA LEU A 13 -30.94 -33.69 -18.01
C LEU A 13 -31.52 -33.25 -16.65
N VAL A 14 -30.75 -33.49 -15.58
CA VAL A 14 -30.82 -32.59 -14.43
C VAL A 14 -30.37 -31.26 -15.00
N ALA A 15 -31.34 -30.47 -15.45
CA ALA A 15 -31.17 -29.04 -15.58
C ALA A 15 -30.81 -28.59 -14.15
N VAL A 16 -29.52 -28.57 -13.85
CA VAL A 16 -28.96 -27.68 -12.86
C VAL A 16 -29.19 -26.30 -13.46
N THR A 17 -30.45 -25.85 -13.41
CA THR A 17 -30.76 -24.44 -13.34
C THR A 17 -30.05 -24.00 -12.07
N LEU A 18 -28.78 -23.60 -12.22
CA LEU A 18 -28.14 -22.68 -11.31
C LEU A 18 -29.10 -21.50 -11.29
N ALA A 19 -30.09 -21.55 -10.38
CA ALA A 19 -30.90 -20.41 -10.06
C ALA A 19 -29.87 -19.31 -9.84
N PRO A 20 -29.87 -18.22 -10.64
CA PRO A 20 -28.89 -17.18 -10.49
C PRO A 20 -29.02 -16.74 -9.04
N VAL A 21 -28.04 -17.12 -8.21
CA VAL A 21 -27.97 -16.69 -6.82
C VAL A 21 -28.13 -15.19 -6.92
N THR A 22 -29.22 -14.69 -6.37
CA THR A 22 -29.62 -13.29 -6.41
C THR A 22 -28.67 -12.51 -5.52
N LEU A 23 -27.41 -12.40 -5.95
CA LEU A 23 -26.37 -11.54 -5.39
C LEU A 23 -26.85 -10.08 -5.35
N ARG A 24 -27.84 -9.72 -6.18
CA ARG A 24 -28.53 -8.43 -6.17
C ARG A 24 -29.32 -8.11 -4.89
N ALA A 25 -29.54 -9.06 -3.97
CA ALA A 25 -30.38 -8.81 -2.78
C ALA A 25 -29.59 -8.34 -1.54
N GLN A 26 -28.26 -8.39 -1.53
CA GLN A 26 -27.49 -7.97 -0.37
C GLN A 26 -27.02 -6.51 -0.51
N SER A 27 -27.24 -5.70 0.54
CA SER A 27 -26.77 -4.33 0.58
C SER A 27 -25.23 -4.28 0.57
N ALA A 28 -24.66 -3.22 -0.01
CA ALA A 28 -23.22 -3.01 -0.02
C ALA A 28 -22.62 -3.00 1.40
N LYS A 29 -23.39 -2.48 2.37
CA LYS A 29 -23.04 -2.52 3.80
C LYS A 29 -22.85 -3.95 4.32
N ASN A 30 -23.84 -4.83 4.13
CA ASN A 30 -23.76 -6.20 4.66
C ASN A 30 -22.60 -6.98 4.02
N ILE A 31 -22.38 -6.77 2.72
CA ILE A 31 -21.23 -7.35 2.01
C ILE A 31 -19.93 -6.86 2.64
N ALA A 32 -19.80 -5.54 2.86
CA ALA A 32 -18.62 -4.93 3.46
C ALA A 32 -18.37 -5.42 4.88
N GLU A 33 -19.41 -5.49 5.73
CA GLU A 33 -19.31 -6.00 7.10
C GLU A 33 -18.86 -7.47 7.15
N ASP A 34 -19.39 -8.32 6.26
CA ASP A 34 -18.96 -9.72 6.15
C ASP A 34 -17.47 -9.79 5.78
N VAL A 35 -17.03 -9.09 4.73
CA VAL A 35 -15.65 -9.19 4.27
C VAL A 35 -14.64 -8.45 5.16
N SER A 36 -15.06 -7.47 5.95
CA SER A 36 -14.20 -6.72 6.88
C SER A 36 -14.05 -7.37 8.25
N THR A 37 -14.72 -8.51 8.51
CA THR A 37 -14.66 -9.21 9.80
C THR A 37 -13.19 -9.46 10.21
N ASN A 38 -12.82 -9.01 11.42
CA ASN A 38 -11.48 -9.12 12.02
C ASN A 38 -10.34 -8.31 11.39
N ILE A 39 -10.56 -7.58 10.29
CA ILE A 39 -9.50 -6.81 9.59
C ILE A 39 -9.81 -5.31 9.46
N GLY A 40 -11.05 -4.89 9.70
CA GLY A 40 -11.47 -3.51 9.53
C GLY A 40 -12.90 -3.25 9.97
N THR A 41 -13.40 -2.06 9.65
CA THR A 41 -14.76 -1.62 9.98
C THR A 41 -15.36 -0.85 8.82
N VAL A 42 -16.69 -0.89 8.70
CA VAL A 42 -17.42 -0.08 7.72
C VAL A 42 -17.66 1.32 8.31
N THR A 43 -17.13 2.35 7.65
CA THR A 43 -17.18 3.74 8.16
C THR A 43 -18.21 4.62 7.47
N SER A 44 -18.65 4.27 6.26
CA SER A 44 -19.69 4.97 5.52
C SER A 44 -20.35 4.01 4.53
N TYR A 45 -21.64 4.18 4.26
CA TYR A 45 -22.38 3.39 3.28
C TYR A 45 -23.58 4.14 2.71
N GLY A 46 -24.16 3.57 1.64
CA GLY A 46 -25.43 3.98 1.06
C GLY A 46 -26.10 2.83 0.32
N ASP A 47 -27.42 2.71 0.43
CA ASP A 47 -28.24 1.65 -0.18
C ASP A 47 -28.77 2.03 -1.57
N GLY A 48 -27.95 2.76 -2.34
CA GLY A 48 -28.35 3.25 -3.65
C GLY A 48 -28.77 2.15 -4.61
N LYS A 49 -29.49 2.51 -5.68
CA LYS A 49 -30.13 1.56 -6.60
C LYS A 49 -29.48 1.51 -7.99
N ILE A 50 -28.52 2.40 -8.27
CA ILE A 50 -27.93 2.56 -9.60
C ILE A 50 -26.58 1.84 -9.69
N GLY A 51 -26.49 0.90 -10.64
CA GLY A 51 -25.26 0.16 -10.95
C GLY A 51 -24.93 -0.96 -9.96
N ALA A 52 -23.72 -1.52 -10.09
CA ALA A 52 -23.16 -2.49 -9.17
C ALA A 52 -22.81 -1.87 -7.80
N SER A 53 -22.77 -2.69 -6.74
CA SER A 53 -22.27 -2.29 -5.43
C SER A 53 -20.78 -1.93 -5.52
N ILE A 54 -20.39 -0.78 -5.00
CA ILE A 54 -19.00 -0.31 -4.96
C ILE A 54 -18.46 -0.44 -3.54
N ILE A 55 -17.45 -1.29 -3.35
CA ILE A 55 -16.73 -1.41 -2.07
C ILE A 55 -15.46 -0.59 -2.15
N VAL A 56 -15.41 0.46 -1.35
CA VAL A 56 -14.29 1.41 -1.28
C VAL A 56 -13.37 0.98 -0.13
N PHE A 57 -12.09 0.82 -0.40
CA PHE A 57 -11.04 0.57 0.59
C PHE A 57 -10.20 1.82 0.77
N GLU A 58 -10.03 2.22 2.03
CA GLU A 58 -9.09 3.28 2.38
C GLU A 58 -7.67 2.72 2.48
N GLU A 59 -6.77 3.26 1.67
CA GLU A 59 -5.35 2.93 1.63
C GLU A 59 -4.55 4.04 2.30
N PHE A 60 -3.48 3.63 2.96
CA PHE A 60 -2.34 4.47 3.27
C PHE A 60 -1.13 3.88 2.56
N HIS A 61 -0.54 4.62 1.61
CA HIS A 61 0.39 4.07 0.59
C HIS A 61 1.62 3.32 1.11
N ALA A 62 1.95 3.40 2.40
CA ALA A 62 3.11 2.79 3.02
C ALA A 62 2.76 1.76 4.11
N ASP A 63 1.49 1.40 4.28
CA ASP A 63 1.03 0.49 5.33
C ASP A 63 0.85 -0.94 4.82
N ILE A 64 1.90 -1.75 4.98
CA ILE A 64 1.90 -3.18 4.62
C ILE A 64 0.80 -3.94 5.38
N GLY A 65 0.57 -3.61 6.65
CA GLY A 65 -0.50 -4.23 7.44
C GLY A 65 -1.86 -3.93 6.82
N GLY A 66 -2.07 -2.68 6.43
CA GLY A 66 -3.25 -2.22 5.69
C GLY A 66 -3.42 -2.94 4.35
N ASP A 67 -2.37 -3.08 3.55
CA ASP A 67 -2.41 -3.79 2.27
C ASP A 67 -2.77 -5.29 2.43
N ILE A 68 -2.24 -5.97 3.45
CA ILE A 68 -2.58 -7.36 3.76
C ILE A 68 -4.04 -7.47 4.23
N GLU A 69 -4.50 -6.57 5.10
CA GLU A 69 -5.89 -6.51 5.56
C GLU A 69 -6.86 -6.29 4.39
N GLN A 70 -6.58 -5.33 3.50
CA GLN A 70 -7.36 -5.13 2.27
C GLN A 70 -7.35 -6.37 1.38
N THR A 71 -6.21 -7.04 1.24
CA THR A 71 -6.08 -8.27 0.46
C THR A 71 -6.99 -9.39 0.98
N ILE A 72 -7.09 -9.55 2.30
CA ILE A 72 -8.02 -10.51 2.93
C ILE A 72 -9.47 -10.18 2.54
N ALA A 73 -9.89 -8.93 2.62
CA ALA A 73 -11.23 -8.53 2.20
C ALA A 73 -11.48 -8.75 0.71
N LEU A 74 -10.52 -8.38 -0.15
CA LEU A 74 -10.60 -8.59 -1.60
C LEU A 74 -10.69 -10.08 -1.95
N LEU A 75 -9.97 -10.95 -1.25
CA LEU A 75 -10.05 -12.41 -1.40
C LEU A 75 -11.45 -12.91 -1.04
N ARG A 76 -12.03 -12.43 0.07
CA ARG A 76 -13.41 -12.77 0.48
C ARG A 76 -14.44 -12.27 -0.53
N LEU A 77 -14.28 -11.05 -1.03
CA LEU A 77 -15.09 -10.49 -2.11
C LEU A 77 -15.02 -11.34 -3.37
N LYS A 78 -13.83 -11.82 -3.75
CA LYS A 78 -13.66 -12.72 -4.89
C LYS A 78 -14.37 -14.06 -4.67
N LYS A 79 -14.12 -14.72 -3.53
CA LYS A 79 -14.64 -16.06 -3.22
C LYS A 79 -16.16 -16.09 -3.03
N LYS A 80 -16.72 -15.11 -2.30
CA LYS A 80 -18.15 -15.09 -1.93
C LYS A 80 -19.01 -14.26 -2.89
N TYR A 81 -18.47 -13.16 -3.40
CA TYR A 81 -19.22 -12.14 -4.13
C TYR A 81 -18.80 -11.97 -5.60
N ARG A 82 -17.90 -12.83 -6.09
CA ARG A 82 -17.44 -12.88 -7.49
C ARG A 82 -16.76 -11.59 -7.98
N LEU A 83 -16.06 -10.90 -7.10
CA LEU A 83 -15.22 -9.76 -7.49
C LEU A 83 -14.15 -10.19 -8.51
N ASN A 84 -14.09 -9.49 -9.64
CA ASN A 84 -13.07 -9.69 -10.67
C ASN A 84 -12.40 -8.39 -11.13
N ASP A 85 -12.86 -7.25 -10.63
CA ASP A 85 -12.49 -5.93 -11.16
C ASP A 85 -12.27 -4.95 -10.01
N ILE A 86 -11.10 -4.31 -10.04
CA ILE A 86 -10.67 -3.36 -9.02
C ILE A 86 -10.30 -2.05 -9.71
N GLY A 87 -10.88 -0.92 -9.30
CA GLY A 87 -10.37 0.41 -9.63
C GLY A 87 -9.26 0.79 -8.67
N LEU A 88 -8.15 1.35 -9.17
CA LEU A 88 -6.97 1.66 -8.36
C LEU A 88 -6.52 3.11 -8.53
N GLU A 89 -6.45 3.86 -7.42
CA GLU A 89 -5.78 5.16 -7.39
C GLU A 89 -4.31 5.02 -7.81
N GLY A 90 -3.82 5.99 -8.55
CA GLY A 90 -2.49 6.00 -9.13
C GLY A 90 -2.34 5.22 -10.42
N TYR A 91 -3.37 4.48 -10.81
CA TYR A 91 -3.44 3.88 -12.12
C TYR A 91 -4.19 4.77 -13.11
N HIS A 92 -3.46 5.35 -14.07
CA HIS A 92 -4.00 6.36 -14.97
C HIS A 92 -3.77 6.03 -16.45
N GLU A 93 -4.40 6.79 -17.35
CA GLU A 93 -4.42 6.64 -18.81
C GLU A 93 -3.04 6.57 -19.49
N LYS A 94 -2.05 7.29 -18.94
CA LYS A 94 -0.65 7.24 -19.43
C LYS A 94 0.19 6.14 -18.80
N SER A 95 -0.29 5.44 -17.77
CA SER A 95 0.43 4.32 -17.18
C SER A 95 0.54 3.17 -18.19
N LYS A 96 1.56 2.31 -18.05
CA LYS A 96 1.64 1.07 -18.82
C LYS A 96 0.42 0.18 -18.52
N SER A 97 -0.02 -0.62 -19.49
CA SER A 97 -1.08 -1.60 -19.20
C SER A 97 -0.57 -2.63 -18.20
N ILE A 98 -1.34 -2.93 -17.15
CA ILE A 98 -0.99 -4.02 -16.24
C ILE A 98 -1.39 -5.32 -16.95
N SER A 99 -0.39 -6.09 -17.38
CA SER A 99 -0.55 -7.48 -17.79
C SER A 99 0.18 -8.35 -16.79
N VAL A 100 -0.47 -9.46 -16.40
CA VAL A 100 0.08 -10.48 -15.49
C VAL A 100 0.36 -11.78 -16.24
N ASP A 101 0.27 -11.79 -17.57
CA ASP A 101 0.46 -12.99 -18.39
C ASP A 101 1.89 -13.51 -18.25
N TRP A 102 2.88 -12.61 -18.20
CA TRP A 102 4.28 -12.98 -17.98
C TRP A 102 4.45 -13.75 -16.66
N PHE A 103 3.76 -13.31 -15.60
CA PHE A 103 3.84 -13.92 -14.28
C PHE A 103 3.12 -15.27 -14.23
N ALA A 104 1.95 -15.36 -14.86
CA ALA A 104 1.19 -16.61 -14.95
C ALA A 104 1.89 -17.69 -15.79
N ASN A 105 2.75 -17.29 -16.74
CA ASN A 105 3.48 -18.16 -17.65
C ASN A 105 4.94 -18.41 -17.25
N LEU A 106 5.35 -18.04 -16.03
CA LEU A 106 6.65 -18.42 -15.52
C LEU A 106 6.81 -19.95 -15.54
N LYS A 107 8.01 -20.43 -15.84
CA LYS A 107 8.29 -21.86 -15.91
C LYS A 107 8.01 -22.53 -14.56
N ASP A 108 7.36 -23.68 -14.56
CA ASP A 108 7.00 -24.46 -13.36
C ASP A 108 6.09 -23.68 -12.37
N GLN A 109 5.38 -22.66 -12.86
CA GLN A 109 4.46 -21.85 -12.07
C GLN A 109 3.12 -22.58 -11.88
N THR A 110 2.78 -22.85 -10.62
CA THR A 110 1.45 -23.35 -10.24
C THR A 110 0.56 -22.21 -9.73
N ALA A 111 -0.75 -22.45 -9.57
CA ALA A 111 -1.66 -21.48 -8.95
C ALA A 111 -1.25 -21.17 -7.49
N ASP A 112 -0.93 -22.21 -6.72
CA ASP A 112 -0.44 -22.04 -5.35
C ASP A 112 0.90 -21.30 -5.32
N GLY A 113 1.87 -21.71 -6.15
CA GLY A 113 3.15 -21.01 -6.26
C GLY A 113 3.01 -19.55 -6.71
N ARG A 114 1.93 -19.20 -7.41
CA ARG A 114 1.67 -17.83 -7.87
C ARG A 114 1.20 -16.98 -6.72
N PHE A 115 0.30 -17.54 -5.91
CA PHE A 115 -0.11 -16.97 -4.65
C PHE A 115 1.07 -16.79 -3.70
N GLU A 116 1.98 -17.77 -3.59
CA GLU A 116 3.19 -17.68 -2.77
C GLU A 116 4.08 -16.50 -3.12
N THR A 117 4.45 -16.41 -4.40
CA THR A 117 5.36 -15.37 -4.87
C THR A 117 4.71 -14.00 -4.70
N ALA A 118 3.42 -13.86 -5.03
CA ALA A 118 2.68 -12.62 -4.80
C ALA A 118 2.60 -12.27 -3.30
N LEU A 119 2.38 -13.25 -2.41
CA LEU A 119 2.32 -13.02 -0.97
C LEU A 119 3.65 -12.55 -0.42
N SER A 120 4.76 -13.10 -0.93
CA SER A 120 6.10 -12.64 -0.58
C SER A 120 6.30 -11.17 -0.95
N LEU A 121 5.92 -10.77 -2.17
CA LEU A 121 6.02 -9.38 -2.64
C LEU A 121 5.12 -8.44 -1.83
N LEU A 122 3.90 -8.87 -1.49
CA LEU A 122 2.98 -8.14 -0.62
C LEU A 122 3.56 -7.94 0.79
N ASN A 123 4.15 -8.99 1.37
CA ASN A 123 4.79 -8.92 2.70
C ASN A 123 6.01 -8.01 2.74
N LEU A 124 6.65 -7.79 1.59
CA LEU A 124 7.73 -6.83 1.43
C LEU A 124 7.19 -5.40 1.24
N GLY A 125 5.90 -5.22 0.94
CA GLY A 125 5.34 -3.93 0.56
C GLY A 125 5.69 -3.50 -0.86
N GLU A 126 6.24 -4.40 -1.69
CA GLU A 126 6.60 -4.10 -3.08
C GLU A 126 5.37 -3.98 -3.98
N ILE A 127 4.27 -4.65 -3.61
CA ILE A 127 2.98 -4.55 -4.30
C ILE A 127 1.86 -4.19 -3.34
N SER A 128 0.89 -3.44 -3.87
CA SER A 128 -0.37 -3.12 -3.20
C SER A 128 -1.38 -4.28 -3.23
N SER A 129 -2.46 -4.15 -2.46
CA SER A 129 -3.53 -5.16 -2.42
C SER A 129 -4.18 -5.46 -3.79
N PRO A 130 -4.43 -4.49 -4.71
CA PRO A 130 -4.95 -4.81 -6.05
C PRO A 130 -3.96 -5.53 -6.94
N GLU A 131 -2.68 -5.17 -6.86
CA GLU A 131 -1.59 -5.81 -7.62
C GLU A 131 -1.41 -7.27 -7.19
N PHE A 132 -1.50 -7.55 -5.89
CA PHE A 132 -1.57 -8.92 -5.39
C PHE A 132 -2.76 -9.68 -6.00
N MET A 133 -3.95 -9.07 -6.01
CA MET A 133 -5.14 -9.71 -6.58
C MET A 133 -5.02 -9.97 -8.09
N ALA A 134 -4.31 -9.11 -8.80
CA ALA A 134 -4.00 -9.32 -10.22
C ALA A 134 -3.00 -10.47 -10.41
N LEU A 135 -1.88 -10.44 -9.69
CA LEU A 135 -0.83 -11.46 -9.81
C LEU A 135 -1.34 -12.84 -9.36
N ALA A 136 -1.92 -12.95 -8.18
CA ALA A 136 -2.33 -14.24 -7.60
C ALA A 136 -3.58 -14.82 -8.28
N PHE A 137 -4.52 -13.98 -8.72
CA PHE A 137 -5.86 -14.43 -9.12
C PHE A 137 -6.34 -13.94 -10.50
N GLY A 138 -5.50 -13.24 -11.25
CA GLY A 138 -5.87 -12.68 -12.56
C GLY A 138 -6.97 -11.62 -12.48
N THR A 139 -7.13 -10.97 -11.31
CA THR A 139 -8.12 -9.91 -11.12
C THR A 139 -7.74 -8.70 -11.97
N LYS A 140 -8.71 -8.11 -12.68
CA LYS A 140 -8.47 -6.99 -13.58
C LYS A 140 -8.38 -5.68 -12.78
N ILE A 141 -7.30 -4.93 -13.00
CA ILE A 141 -7.14 -3.59 -12.43
C ILE A 141 -7.51 -2.55 -13.49
N HIS A 142 -8.36 -1.60 -13.11
CA HIS A 142 -8.83 -0.53 -13.97
C HIS A 142 -8.23 0.80 -13.57
N ARG A 143 -7.92 1.60 -14.59
CA ARG A 143 -7.49 2.98 -14.43
C ARG A 143 -8.69 3.81 -14.01
N ILE A 144 -8.55 4.54 -12.92
CA ILE A 144 -9.62 5.42 -12.44
C ILE A 144 -9.16 6.88 -12.29
N GLU A 145 -7.90 7.19 -12.59
CA GLU A 145 -7.40 8.57 -12.60
C GLU A 145 -6.90 9.01 -13.98
N GLN A 146 -6.64 10.32 -14.12
CA GLN A 146 -5.95 10.91 -15.27
C GLN A 146 -4.56 11.41 -14.88
N SER A 147 -3.64 11.43 -15.84
CA SER A 147 -2.25 11.85 -15.61
C SER A 147 -2.13 13.29 -15.11
N LYS A 148 -3.07 14.16 -15.52
CA LYS A 148 -3.15 15.55 -15.03
C LYS A 148 -3.40 15.62 -13.52
N ASP A 149 -4.15 14.65 -12.98
CA ASP A 149 -4.50 14.55 -11.57
C ASP A 149 -3.27 14.19 -10.71
N TYR A 150 -2.19 13.75 -11.37
CA TYR A 150 -0.93 13.30 -10.78
C TYR A 150 0.21 14.34 -10.80
N THR A 151 0.00 15.51 -11.42
CA THR A 151 1.10 16.46 -11.73
C THR A 151 1.53 17.36 -10.57
N ASN A 152 0.71 17.48 -9.53
CA ASN A 152 1.01 18.37 -8.40
C ASN A 152 1.49 17.54 -7.21
N ALA A 153 2.80 17.51 -6.99
CA ALA A 153 3.35 17.05 -5.72
C ALA A 153 2.82 17.96 -4.58
N PRO A 154 2.71 17.46 -3.33
CA PRO A 154 2.44 18.32 -2.19
C PRO A 154 3.45 19.47 -2.17
N PRO A 155 3.02 20.73 -2.14
CA PRO A 155 3.95 21.84 -2.12
C PRO A 155 4.80 21.78 -0.84
N GLU A 156 6.13 21.82 -0.98
CA GLU A 156 7.05 21.95 0.17
C GLU A 156 6.74 23.21 1.02
N SER A 157 6.02 24.17 0.42
CA SER A 157 5.59 25.42 1.03
C SER A 157 4.42 25.30 2.01
N PHE A 158 3.83 24.11 2.23
CA PHE A 158 2.71 23.95 3.19
C PHE A 158 3.08 24.41 4.61
N GLY A 159 4.34 24.25 5.02
CA GLY A 159 4.85 24.77 6.29
C GLY A 159 4.66 26.28 6.45
N LYS A 160 4.71 27.07 5.35
CA LYS A 160 4.44 28.52 5.40
C LYS A 160 2.96 28.81 5.69
N VAL A 161 2.04 27.98 5.18
CA VAL A 161 0.60 28.12 5.46
C VAL A 161 0.31 27.82 6.93
N VAL A 162 0.94 26.77 7.48
CA VAL A 162 0.83 26.45 8.91
C VAL A 162 1.38 27.58 9.78
N THR A 163 2.54 28.13 9.44
CA THR A 163 3.11 29.31 10.12
C THR A 163 2.17 30.51 10.07
N LEU A 164 1.49 30.75 8.94
CA LEU A 164 0.50 31.82 8.83
C LEU A 164 -0.67 31.62 9.80
N ALA A 165 -1.16 30.38 9.96
CA ALA A 165 -2.20 30.07 10.93
C ALA A 165 -1.75 30.35 12.37
N TYR A 166 -0.52 29.98 12.75
CA TYR A 166 0.04 30.31 14.05
C TYR A 166 0.16 31.83 14.28
N ASN A 167 0.61 32.58 13.27
CA ASN A 167 0.70 34.04 13.36
C ASN A 167 -0.68 34.69 13.54
N ALA A 168 -1.70 34.19 12.83
CA ALA A 168 -3.08 34.64 13.01
C ALA A 168 -3.61 34.34 14.42
N ALA A 169 -3.37 33.13 14.93
CA ALA A 169 -3.74 32.75 16.29
C ALA A 169 -3.03 33.60 17.35
N LEU A 170 -1.74 33.88 17.16
CA LEU A 170 -0.97 34.74 18.05
C LEU A 170 -1.56 36.16 18.11
N ARG A 171 -1.88 36.77 16.96
CA ARG A 171 -2.51 38.10 16.92
C ARG A 171 -3.90 38.10 17.55
N ARG A 172 -4.69 37.06 17.29
CA ARG A 172 -6.00 36.89 17.92
C ARG A 172 -5.90 36.79 19.44
N TYR A 173 -4.94 36.02 19.96
CA TYR A 173 -4.68 35.91 21.38
C TYR A 173 -4.27 37.27 21.98
N GLN A 174 -3.36 38.01 21.31
CA GLN A 174 -2.96 39.36 21.72
C GLN A 174 -4.13 40.34 21.79
N ASN A 175 -5.00 40.34 20.78
CA ASN A 175 -6.16 41.23 20.71
C ASN A 175 -7.22 40.93 21.79
N SER A 176 -7.14 39.75 22.42
CA SER A 176 -8.05 39.34 23.50
C SER A 176 -7.36 39.25 24.86
N LEU A 177 -6.09 39.68 24.98
CA LEU A 177 -5.26 39.47 26.16
C LEU A 177 -5.89 40.07 27.43
N ASP A 178 -6.46 41.27 27.32
CA ASP A 178 -7.11 41.98 28.43
C ASP A 178 -8.33 41.22 29.00
N ALA A 179 -8.93 40.34 28.20
CA ALA A 179 -10.05 39.50 28.60
C ALA A 179 -9.62 38.13 29.18
N LYS A 180 -8.31 37.79 29.15
CA LYS A 180 -7.77 36.54 29.69
C LYS A 180 -7.46 36.65 31.19
N SER A 181 -7.28 35.53 31.87
CA SER A 181 -6.88 35.55 33.28
C SER A 181 -5.46 36.11 33.45
N VAL A 182 -5.19 36.75 34.59
CA VAL A 182 -3.86 37.31 34.91
C VAL A 182 -2.75 36.26 34.78
N GLY A 183 -3.02 35.01 35.18
CA GLY A 183 -2.06 33.91 35.06
C GLY A 183 -1.70 33.58 33.61
N GLU A 184 -2.70 33.56 32.71
CA GLU A 184 -2.48 33.34 31.28
C GLU A 184 -1.75 34.52 30.63
N GLN A 185 -2.10 35.75 31.00
CA GLN A 185 -1.41 36.95 30.53
C GLN A 185 0.08 36.93 30.91
N LEU A 186 0.39 36.63 32.18
CA LEU A 186 1.77 36.54 32.66
C LEU A 186 2.55 35.40 32.00
N ARG A 187 1.93 34.23 31.81
CA ARG A 187 2.56 33.10 31.11
C ARG A 187 2.89 33.47 29.67
N TYR A 188 1.94 34.10 28.96
CA TYR A 188 2.14 34.57 27.60
C TYR A 188 3.28 35.58 27.47
N LEU A 189 3.26 36.64 28.29
CA LEU A 189 4.29 37.69 28.27
C LEU A 189 5.68 37.14 28.59
N ARG A 190 5.76 36.18 29.52
CA ARG A 190 7.02 35.48 29.82
C ARG A 190 7.55 34.73 28.61
N LEU A 191 6.71 33.95 27.92
CA LEU A 191 7.10 33.21 26.73
C LEU A 191 7.57 34.14 25.61
N GLN A 192 6.91 35.28 25.41
CA GLN A 192 7.36 36.30 24.46
C GLN A 192 8.72 36.88 24.83
N ASN A 193 8.92 37.26 26.09
CA ASN A 193 10.20 37.78 26.57
C ASN A 193 11.34 36.77 26.41
N ASP A 194 11.08 35.49 26.75
CA ASP A 194 12.04 34.40 26.61
C ASP A 194 12.39 34.15 25.13
N MET A 195 11.41 34.22 24.21
CA MET A 195 11.65 34.15 22.77
C MET A 195 12.49 35.34 22.26
N SER A 196 12.17 36.57 22.68
CA SER A 196 12.94 37.77 22.32
C SER A 196 14.36 37.73 22.87
N ALA A 197 14.60 37.01 23.97
CA ALA A 197 15.93 36.74 24.52
C ALA A 197 16.68 35.60 23.79
N GLY A 198 16.10 35.03 22.72
CA GLY A 198 16.73 33.98 21.92
C GLY A 198 16.66 32.57 22.51
N LYS A 199 15.79 32.33 23.51
CA LYS A 199 15.61 30.99 24.08
C LYS A 199 14.77 30.14 23.11
N THR A 200 15.41 29.19 22.44
CA THR A 200 14.79 28.32 21.41
C THR A 200 13.61 27.50 21.95
N GLU A 201 13.70 27.03 23.19
CA GLU A 201 12.64 26.26 23.87
C GLU A 201 11.35 27.07 24.05
N ALA A 202 11.46 28.39 24.19
CA ALA A 202 10.31 29.27 24.38
C ALA A 202 9.39 29.31 23.16
N GLN A 203 9.93 29.10 21.94
CA GLN A 203 9.13 29.01 20.73
C GLN A 203 8.23 27.77 20.73
N ALA A 204 8.77 26.61 21.11
CA ALA A 204 8.00 25.37 21.23
C ALA A 204 6.92 25.49 22.31
N GLN A 205 7.26 26.08 23.46
CA GLN A 205 6.31 26.33 24.54
C GLN A 205 5.21 27.33 24.17
N LEU A 206 5.51 28.35 23.35
CA LEU A 206 4.50 29.27 22.84
C LEU A 206 3.55 28.58 21.86
N VAL A 207 4.06 27.71 20.98
CA VAL A 207 3.23 26.91 20.08
C VAL A 207 2.26 26.04 20.88
N GLU A 208 2.76 25.26 21.84
CA GLU A 208 1.92 24.42 22.72
C GLU A 208 0.90 25.25 23.50
N PHE A 209 1.32 26.43 23.99
CA PHE A 209 0.42 27.35 24.68
C PHE A 209 -0.72 27.83 23.78
N LEU A 210 -0.45 28.23 22.53
CA LEU A 210 -1.48 28.64 21.58
C LEU A 210 -2.40 27.47 21.22
N GLU A 211 -1.86 26.28 20.98
CA GLU A 211 -2.66 25.07 20.75
C GLU A 211 -3.60 24.77 21.92
N GLN A 212 -3.21 25.04 23.16
CA GLN A 212 -4.04 24.82 24.35
C GLN A 212 -5.09 25.92 24.57
N ASN A 213 -4.82 27.15 24.15
CA ASN A 213 -5.62 28.32 24.56
C ASN A 213 -6.37 29.04 23.42
N GLU A 214 -6.09 28.71 22.15
CA GLU A 214 -6.79 29.29 20.99
C GLU A 214 -7.66 28.25 20.27
N ASP A 215 -8.98 28.29 20.53
CA ASP A 215 -9.94 27.33 19.98
C ASP A 215 -10.03 27.36 18.45
N TRP A 216 -9.81 28.52 17.83
CA TRP A 216 -9.73 28.61 16.37
C TRP A 216 -8.55 27.80 15.84
N LEU A 217 -7.37 27.95 16.44
CA LEU A 217 -6.17 27.21 16.04
C LEU A 217 -6.36 25.70 16.25
N LYS A 218 -6.92 25.28 17.38
CA LYS A 218 -7.27 23.86 17.63
C LYS A 218 -8.15 23.30 16.51
N LYS A 219 -9.18 24.04 16.09
CA LYS A 219 -10.06 23.63 14.99
C LYS A 219 -9.29 23.53 13.67
N ILE A 220 -8.44 24.50 13.35
CA ILE A 220 -7.61 24.49 12.15
C ILE A 220 -6.65 23.30 12.14
N LEU A 221 -5.91 23.06 13.23
CA LEU A 221 -4.99 21.92 13.35
C LEU A 221 -5.72 20.57 13.30
N GLY A 222 -6.93 20.52 13.89
CA GLY A 222 -7.82 19.37 13.78
C GLY A 222 -8.23 19.09 12.34
N LEU A 223 -8.48 20.14 11.53
CA LEU A 223 -8.80 20.01 10.11
C LEU A 223 -7.57 19.64 9.25
N ILE A 224 -6.38 20.20 9.54
CA ILE A 224 -5.12 19.85 8.86
C ILE A 224 -4.80 18.36 9.06
N SER A 225 -5.11 17.85 10.25
CA SER A 225 -4.90 16.45 10.59
C SER A 225 -5.90 15.51 9.91
N GLN A 226 -6.92 16.04 9.22
CA GLN A 226 -7.87 15.23 8.46
C GLN A 226 -7.36 15.03 7.03
N PRO A 227 -7.46 13.79 6.49
CA PRO A 227 -7.07 13.49 5.11
C PRO A 227 -7.76 14.36 4.05
N GLN A 228 -8.92 14.92 4.41
CA GLN A 228 -9.82 15.71 3.57
C GLN A 228 -9.44 17.19 3.51
N THR A 229 -8.20 17.60 3.79
CA THR A 229 -7.89 19.03 3.89
C THR A 229 -8.18 19.76 2.57
N GLU A 230 -9.20 20.62 2.56
CA GLU A 230 -9.74 21.24 1.36
C GLU A 230 -9.10 22.61 1.08
N SER A 231 -9.22 23.11 -0.15
CA SER A 231 -8.91 24.51 -0.49
C SER A 231 -9.60 25.51 0.46
N ALA A 232 -10.80 25.15 0.96
CA ALA A 232 -11.54 25.93 1.92
C ALA A 232 -10.77 26.17 3.25
N LEU A 233 -9.89 25.25 3.67
CA LEU A 233 -9.03 25.48 4.82
C LEU A 233 -8.05 26.61 4.56
N ILE A 234 -7.42 26.61 3.39
CA ILE A 234 -6.44 27.64 2.99
C ILE A 234 -7.12 29.01 2.96
N ASP A 235 -8.34 29.08 2.43
CA ASP A 235 -9.15 30.30 2.42
C ASP A 235 -9.50 30.78 3.84
N ARG A 236 -9.83 29.86 4.75
CA ARG A 236 -10.09 30.20 6.17
C ARG A 236 -8.85 30.75 6.87
N ILE A 237 -7.68 30.15 6.64
CA ILE A 237 -6.41 30.62 7.23
C ILE A 237 -6.07 32.02 6.69
N GLU A 238 -6.16 32.23 5.37
CA GLU A 238 -5.89 33.55 4.78
C GLU A 238 -6.90 34.61 5.27
N SER A 239 -8.18 34.26 5.34
CA SER A 239 -9.22 35.17 5.83
C SER A 239 -8.98 35.56 7.30
N GLU A 240 -8.63 34.61 8.16
CA GLU A 240 -8.33 34.93 9.56
C GLU A 240 -7.08 35.80 9.65
N ALA A 241 -6.00 35.46 8.96
CA ALA A 241 -4.77 36.25 8.95
C ALA A 241 -5.04 37.71 8.52
N LYS A 242 -5.84 37.92 7.47
CA LYS A 242 -6.27 39.25 7.04
C LYS A 242 -7.11 39.97 8.10
N SER A 243 -8.06 39.28 8.72
CA SER A 243 -8.90 39.86 9.78
C SER A 243 -8.10 40.30 11.02
N GLN A 244 -7.01 39.59 11.31
CA GLN A 244 -6.08 39.91 12.40
C GLN A 244 -4.95 40.85 11.99
N SER A 245 -5.00 41.43 10.77
CA SER A 245 -3.98 42.32 10.23
C SER A 245 -2.56 41.72 10.26
N VAL A 246 -2.44 40.39 10.07
CA VAL A 246 -1.15 39.71 9.89
C VAL A 246 -0.63 40.01 8.49
N ALA A 247 0.61 40.50 8.40
CA ALA A 247 1.25 40.72 7.11
C ALA A 247 1.50 39.37 6.40
N ILE A 248 1.15 39.31 5.11
CA ILE A 248 1.37 38.15 4.25
C ILE A 248 2.40 38.57 3.21
N ASP A 249 3.62 38.04 3.32
CA ASP A 249 4.67 38.30 2.33
C ASP A 249 4.41 37.56 1.00
N GLN A 250 5.19 37.90 -0.03
CA GLN A 250 5.02 37.33 -1.38
C GLN A 250 5.22 35.82 -1.41
N ASP A 251 6.16 35.30 -0.62
CA ASP A 251 6.42 33.86 -0.53
C ASP A 251 5.25 33.10 0.09
N THR A 252 4.65 33.65 1.15
CA THR A 252 3.49 33.08 1.83
C THR A 252 2.26 33.16 0.93
N LEU A 253 2.09 34.27 0.19
CA LEU A 253 1.03 34.39 -0.82
C LEU A 253 1.18 33.31 -1.91
N LYS A 254 2.40 33.11 -2.42
CA LYS A 254 2.69 32.03 -3.36
C LYS A 254 2.39 30.66 -2.74
N ALA A 255 2.78 30.42 -1.49
CA ALA A 255 2.49 29.18 -0.78
C ALA A 255 0.98 28.92 -0.66
N LEU A 256 0.17 29.93 -0.34
CA LEU A 256 -1.29 29.82 -0.33
C LEU A 256 -1.84 29.43 -1.71
N GLN A 257 -1.36 30.06 -2.79
CA GLN A 257 -1.78 29.76 -4.16
C GLN A 257 -1.39 28.34 -4.61
N ASP A 258 -0.15 27.92 -4.34
CA ASP A 258 0.35 26.58 -4.67
C ASP A 258 -0.48 25.51 -3.94
N ASN A 259 -0.74 25.70 -2.63
CA ASN A 259 -1.53 24.75 -1.84
C ASN A 259 -3.00 24.71 -2.26
N ARG A 260 -3.62 25.85 -2.60
CA ARG A 260 -4.97 25.87 -3.20
C ARG A 260 -5.02 25.05 -4.48
N SER A 261 -4.05 25.26 -5.37
CA SER A 261 -3.97 24.57 -6.65
C SER A 261 -3.79 23.07 -6.46
N PHE A 262 -2.94 22.66 -5.50
CA PHE A 262 -2.76 21.27 -5.10
C PHE A 262 -4.07 20.64 -4.58
N PHE A 263 -4.73 21.26 -3.58
CA PHE A 263 -5.96 20.71 -3.01
C PHE A 263 -7.12 20.70 -4.02
N LYS A 264 -7.21 21.72 -4.87
CA LYS A 264 -8.16 21.72 -5.99
C LYS A 264 -7.91 20.54 -6.94
N ALA A 265 -6.66 20.28 -7.31
CA ALA A 265 -6.32 19.16 -8.17
C ALA A 265 -6.68 17.81 -7.52
N ARG A 266 -6.54 17.66 -6.19
CA ARG A 266 -6.97 16.45 -5.47
C ARG A 266 -8.50 16.32 -5.38
N ASP A 267 -9.23 17.41 -5.27
CA ASP A 267 -10.70 17.39 -5.38
C ASP A 267 -11.14 16.96 -6.78
N ASP A 268 -10.53 17.56 -7.82
CA ASP A 268 -10.79 17.20 -9.22
C ASP A 268 -10.45 15.72 -9.50
N ALA A 269 -9.35 15.20 -8.91
CA ALA A 269 -8.99 13.78 -8.96
C ALA A 269 -10.07 12.87 -8.36
N SER A 270 -10.67 13.26 -7.23
CA SER A 270 -11.77 12.53 -6.58
C SER A 270 -12.97 12.39 -7.53
N VAL A 271 -13.27 13.46 -8.30
CA VAL A 271 -14.35 13.46 -9.29
C VAL A 271 -14.01 12.55 -10.47
N THR A 272 -12.77 12.57 -10.97
CA THR A 272 -12.29 11.65 -12.01
C THR A 272 -12.43 10.19 -11.58
N MET A 273 -11.97 9.86 -10.37
CA MET A 273 -12.06 8.52 -9.79
C MET A 273 -13.50 8.05 -9.63
N PHE A 274 -14.35 8.90 -9.06
CA PHE A 274 -15.78 8.64 -8.98
C PHE A 274 -16.41 8.37 -10.35
N THR A 275 -16.13 9.22 -11.35
CA THR A 275 -16.71 9.09 -12.69
C THR A 275 -16.28 7.77 -13.34
N SER A 276 -15.00 7.42 -13.20
CA SER A 276 -14.44 6.20 -13.77
C SER A 276 -15.02 4.94 -13.12
N ILE A 277 -15.12 4.90 -11.79
CA ILE A 277 -15.69 3.74 -11.09
C ILE A 277 -17.19 3.60 -11.33
N ALA A 278 -17.92 4.72 -11.41
CA ALA A 278 -19.34 4.73 -11.75
C ALA A 278 -19.59 4.13 -13.15
N ALA A 279 -18.79 4.54 -14.14
CA ALA A 279 -18.88 3.99 -15.49
C ALA A 279 -18.54 2.48 -15.55
N LEU A 280 -17.67 1.99 -14.68
CA LEU A 280 -17.42 0.55 -14.53
C LEU A 280 -18.64 -0.16 -13.91
N ALA A 281 -19.23 0.42 -12.86
CA ALA A 281 -20.38 -0.14 -12.15
C ALA A 281 -21.66 -0.20 -12.98
N ASP A 282 -21.77 0.63 -14.02
CA ASP A 282 -22.90 0.62 -14.96
C ASP A 282 -22.79 -0.48 -16.04
N ARG A 283 -21.62 -1.12 -16.17
CA ARG A 283 -21.46 -2.18 -17.17
C ARG A 283 -22.27 -3.42 -16.78
N PRO A 284 -22.86 -4.13 -17.74
CA PRO A 284 -23.55 -5.38 -17.45
C PRO A 284 -22.55 -6.45 -16.99
N GLY A 285 -22.98 -7.32 -16.06
CA GLY A 285 -22.19 -8.49 -15.62
C GLY A 285 -21.30 -8.27 -14.39
N PHE A 286 -21.22 -7.07 -13.84
CA PHE A 286 -20.49 -6.79 -12.60
C PHE A 286 -21.46 -6.80 -11.41
N PRO A 287 -21.44 -7.83 -10.54
CA PRO A 287 -22.28 -7.82 -9.34
C PRO A 287 -21.72 -6.87 -8.27
N ILE A 288 -20.40 -6.68 -8.27
CA ILE A 288 -19.65 -5.88 -7.29
C ILE A 288 -18.37 -5.37 -7.93
N ILE A 289 -17.93 -4.19 -7.53
CA ILE A 289 -16.65 -3.61 -7.91
C ILE A 289 -15.96 -3.14 -6.64
N ALA A 290 -14.65 -3.38 -6.55
CA ALA A 290 -13.83 -2.82 -5.50
C ALA A 290 -13.08 -1.59 -6.03
N MET A 291 -12.80 -0.65 -5.13
CA MET A 291 -12.05 0.53 -5.42
C MET A 291 -11.07 0.78 -4.28
N VAL A 292 -9.78 0.85 -4.57
CA VAL A 292 -8.74 1.12 -3.58
C VAL A 292 -8.21 2.53 -3.83
N ILE A 293 -8.35 3.38 -2.81
CA ILE A 293 -8.00 4.81 -2.84
C ILE A 293 -7.32 5.23 -1.55
N GLY A 294 -6.47 6.23 -1.62
CA GLY A 294 -5.97 6.97 -0.47
C GLY A 294 -7.12 7.60 0.31
N GLY A 295 -7.07 7.50 1.64
CA GLY A 295 -8.16 7.97 2.51
C GLY A 295 -8.48 9.48 2.42
N ALA A 296 -7.61 10.27 1.79
CA ALA A 296 -7.89 11.67 1.44
C ALA A 296 -9.10 11.82 0.50
N HIS A 297 -9.40 10.82 -0.33
CA HIS A 297 -10.49 10.87 -1.30
C HIS A 297 -11.83 10.36 -0.75
N THR A 298 -11.82 9.64 0.37
CA THR A 298 -12.95 8.85 0.84
C THR A 298 -14.25 9.65 1.00
N ALA A 299 -14.25 10.74 1.77
CA ALA A 299 -15.50 11.43 2.09
C ALA A 299 -16.11 12.09 0.84
N LYS A 300 -15.28 12.70 -0.03
CA LYS A 300 -15.75 13.23 -1.32
C LYS A 300 -16.34 12.13 -2.20
N ILE A 301 -15.68 10.99 -2.34
CA ILE A 301 -16.17 9.88 -3.15
C ILE A 301 -17.45 9.28 -2.57
N ALA A 302 -17.52 9.07 -1.26
CA ALA A 302 -18.73 8.63 -0.58
C ALA A 302 -19.89 9.62 -0.76
N SER A 303 -19.60 10.93 -0.74
CA SER A 303 -20.60 11.97 -1.02
C SER A 303 -21.11 11.87 -2.46
N LEU A 304 -20.22 11.75 -3.45
CA LEU A 304 -20.59 11.64 -4.86
C LEU A 304 -21.39 10.37 -5.15
N LEU A 305 -20.98 9.22 -4.58
CA LEU A 305 -21.71 7.95 -4.67
C LEU A 305 -23.13 8.08 -4.10
N ARG A 306 -23.27 8.71 -2.93
CA ARG A 306 -24.58 8.97 -2.31
C ARG A 306 -25.45 9.90 -3.16
N GLN A 307 -24.87 10.99 -3.66
CA GLN A 307 -25.58 11.96 -4.52
C GLN A 307 -26.10 11.33 -5.82
N GLN A 308 -25.43 10.29 -6.31
CA GLN A 308 -25.79 9.59 -7.55
C GLN A 308 -26.57 8.30 -7.29
N ASP A 309 -27.12 8.12 -6.08
CA ASP A 309 -27.91 6.96 -5.66
C ASP A 309 -27.24 5.61 -6.01
N ARG A 310 -25.91 5.52 -5.81
CA ARG A 310 -25.15 4.29 -6.07
C ARG A 310 -24.96 3.51 -4.77
N PRO A 311 -25.14 2.17 -4.77
CA PRO A 311 -24.87 1.36 -3.60
C PRO A 311 -23.38 1.33 -3.30
N PHE A 312 -22.99 1.69 -2.07
CA PHE A 312 -21.59 1.66 -1.68
C PHE A 312 -21.38 1.37 -0.20
N ALA A 313 -20.17 0.93 0.13
CA ALA A 313 -19.67 0.87 1.50
C ALA A 313 -18.17 1.14 1.51
N VAL A 314 -17.72 1.86 2.53
CA VAL A 314 -16.31 2.19 2.79
C VAL A 314 -15.79 1.30 3.89
N ILE A 315 -14.68 0.61 3.65
CA ILE A 315 -13.96 -0.21 4.62
C ILE A 315 -12.66 0.51 4.99
N SER A 316 -12.53 0.80 6.28
CA SER A 316 -11.29 1.26 6.90
C SER A 316 -10.63 0.08 7.60
N THR A 317 -9.39 -0.26 7.23
CA THR A 317 -8.68 -1.37 7.87
C THR A 317 -8.25 -1.00 9.30
N LYS A 318 -7.98 -2.01 10.14
CA LYS A 318 -7.51 -1.74 11.50
C LYS A 318 -6.17 -1.00 11.48
N SER A 319 -5.29 -1.34 10.55
CA SER A 319 -4.00 -0.66 10.38
C SER A 319 -4.18 0.80 9.98
N TYR A 320 -5.15 1.13 9.11
CA TYR A 320 -5.49 2.51 8.77
C TYR A 320 -5.95 3.34 9.99
N THR A 321 -6.72 2.74 10.90
CA THR A 321 -7.22 3.44 12.10
C THR A 321 -6.14 3.71 13.15
N LYS A 322 -5.01 3.00 13.09
CA LYS A 322 -3.86 3.29 13.93
C LYS A 322 -3.10 4.45 13.27
N LYS A 323 -2.98 5.58 13.96
CA LYS A 323 -2.13 6.67 13.49
C LYS A 323 -0.74 6.10 13.24
N PRO A 324 -0.15 6.25 12.04
CA PRO A 324 1.24 5.85 11.83
C PRO A 324 2.09 6.70 12.79
N THR A 325 2.62 6.07 13.82
CA THR A 325 3.44 6.74 14.85
C THR A 325 4.92 6.78 14.47
N ASP A 326 5.28 6.19 13.33
CA ASP A 326 6.67 5.82 13.04
C ASP A 326 7.28 6.53 11.83
N ARG A 327 8.56 6.89 12.01
CA ARG A 327 9.47 7.43 11.00
C ARG A 327 9.62 6.49 9.78
N ASP A 328 9.46 5.19 9.99
CA ASP A 328 9.53 4.16 8.95
C ASP A 328 8.42 4.33 7.89
N HIS A 329 7.23 4.82 8.26
CA HIS A 329 6.17 5.10 7.29
C HIS A 329 6.55 6.24 6.33
N GLU A 330 7.19 7.29 6.83
CA GLU A 330 7.62 8.42 6.00
C GLU A 330 8.73 8.00 5.02
N VAL A 331 9.69 7.21 5.50
CA VAL A 331 10.78 6.70 4.65
C VAL A 331 10.23 5.80 3.55
N ARG A 332 9.36 4.84 3.87
CA ARG A 332 8.74 3.97 2.86
C ARG A 332 7.85 4.74 1.90
N TYR A 333 7.06 5.68 2.41
CA TYR A 333 6.25 6.57 1.58
C TYR A 333 7.13 7.33 0.59
N ARG A 334 8.24 7.90 1.05
CA ARG A 334 9.20 8.62 0.22
C ARG A 334 9.88 7.71 -0.79
N ARG A 335 10.31 6.52 -0.39
CA ARG A 335 10.89 5.51 -1.29
C ARG A 335 9.91 5.13 -2.39
N LYS A 336 8.66 4.81 -2.03
CA LYS A 336 7.59 4.53 -3.00
C LYS A 336 7.40 5.74 -3.92
N PHE A 337 7.34 6.96 -3.37
CA PHE A 337 7.27 8.22 -4.13
C PHE A 337 8.42 8.36 -5.15
N ASP A 338 9.62 7.95 -4.76
CA ASP A 338 10.85 7.98 -5.56
C ASP A 338 11.02 6.74 -6.47
N LEU A 339 10.03 5.83 -6.54
CA LEU A 339 10.11 4.51 -7.19
C LEU A 339 11.26 3.62 -6.71
N LEU A 340 11.72 3.86 -5.48
CA LEU A 340 12.62 2.96 -4.81
C LEU A 340 11.80 1.78 -4.27
N PRO A 341 12.37 0.57 -4.24
CA PRO A 341 11.73 -0.56 -3.59
C PRO A 341 11.32 -0.21 -2.16
N ALA A 342 10.16 -0.70 -1.75
CA ALA A 342 9.59 -0.35 -0.45
C ALA A 342 10.57 -0.71 0.68
N ASN A 343 11.28 -1.83 0.54
CA ASN A 343 12.40 -2.16 1.40
C ASN A 343 13.73 -1.60 0.88
N ASN A 344 14.59 -1.18 1.81
CA ASN A 344 15.99 -0.88 1.51
C ASN A 344 16.90 -2.10 1.70
N ASP A 345 16.38 -3.30 1.43
CA ASP A 345 17.23 -4.47 1.42
C ASP A 345 18.12 -4.47 0.18
N VAL A 346 19.10 -5.35 0.23
CA VAL A 346 20.24 -5.31 -0.67
C VAL A 346 19.88 -5.88 -2.03
N VAL A 347 18.99 -6.87 -2.10
CA VAL A 347 18.54 -7.39 -3.39
C VAL A 347 17.69 -6.34 -4.06
N SER A 348 16.75 -5.74 -3.35
CA SER A 348 15.91 -4.71 -3.94
C SER A 348 16.73 -3.47 -4.33
N ASP A 349 17.71 -3.03 -3.52
CA ASP A 349 18.63 -1.95 -3.89
C ASP A 349 19.54 -2.33 -5.08
N GLN A 350 20.05 -3.57 -5.16
CA GLN A 350 20.86 -4.03 -6.29
C GLN A 350 20.04 -4.15 -7.58
N ILE A 351 18.81 -4.65 -7.48
CA ILE A 351 17.83 -4.66 -8.58
C ILE A 351 17.54 -3.22 -9.00
N PHE A 352 17.23 -2.31 -8.07
CA PHE A 352 16.94 -0.93 -8.40
C PHE A 352 18.14 -0.20 -9.04
N ARG A 353 19.36 -0.33 -8.46
CA ARG A 353 20.59 0.22 -9.04
C ARG A 353 20.86 -0.36 -10.42
N ALA A 354 20.44 -1.59 -10.65
CA ALA A 354 20.50 -2.18 -11.97
C ALA A 354 19.50 -1.58 -12.95
N PHE A 355 18.38 -1.07 -12.44
CA PHE A 355 17.22 -0.67 -13.23
C PHE A 355 16.56 0.62 -12.69
N PRO A 356 17.24 1.78 -12.76
CA PRO A 356 16.70 3.03 -12.20
C PRO A 356 15.46 3.50 -12.99
N VAL A 357 14.42 3.91 -12.27
CA VAL A 357 13.25 4.60 -12.83
C VAL A 357 13.06 5.93 -12.10
N ARG A 358 12.50 6.94 -12.78
CA ARG A 358 12.19 8.26 -12.20
C ARG A 358 10.71 8.54 -12.47
N ILE A 359 9.92 8.88 -11.43
CA ILE A 359 8.55 9.48 -11.39
C ILE A 359 7.58 8.68 -10.47
N LYS A 360 6.81 9.38 -9.61
CA LYS A 360 5.69 8.93 -8.72
C LYS A 360 5.11 7.50 -8.94
N PRO A 361 4.86 6.71 -7.87
CA PRO A 361 4.49 5.29 -7.94
C PRO A 361 3.16 5.08 -8.63
N GLN A 362 3.26 4.58 -9.84
CA GLN A 362 2.23 3.81 -10.51
C GLN A 362 2.32 2.36 -10.02
N PRO A 363 1.30 1.52 -10.27
CA PRO A 363 1.42 0.08 -10.10
C PRO A 363 2.69 -0.46 -10.78
N VAL A 364 3.52 -1.14 -10.01
CA VAL A 364 4.87 -1.58 -10.38
C VAL A 364 4.86 -2.83 -11.24
N VAL A 365 3.75 -3.59 -11.26
CA VAL A 365 3.59 -4.87 -11.99
C VAL A 365 3.98 -4.79 -13.48
N SER A 366 3.86 -3.62 -14.09
CA SER A 366 4.15 -3.39 -15.52
C SER A 366 5.61 -2.97 -15.81
N TYR A 367 6.45 -2.88 -14.77
CA TYR A 367 7.83 -2.47 -14.90
C TYR A 367 8.76 -3.68 -14.89
N ASP A 368 9.46 -3.83 -15.99
CA ASP A 368 10.82 -4.31 -16.17
C ASP A 368 11.58 -4.76 -14.89
N TRP A 369 11.92 -3.83 -13.99
CA TRP A 369 12.69 -4.14 -12.77
C TRP A 369 11.92 -5.04 -11.79
N PHE A 370 10.62 -4.80 -11.68
CA PHE A 370 9.72 -5.55 -10.80
C PHE A 370 9.45 -6.95 -11.35
N GLN A 371 9.37 -7.09 -12.68
CA GLN A 371 9.33 -8.41 -13.31
C GLN A 371 10.59 -9.23 -12.96
N ALA A 372 11.78 -8.63 -13.05
CA ALA A 372 13.03 -9.31 -12.69
C ALA A 372 13.07 -9.72 -11.20
N GLU A 373 12.58 -8.87 -10.29
CA GLU A 373 12.45 -9.20 -8.87
C GLU A 373 11.47 -10.35 -8.64
N SER A 374 10.30 -10.32 -9.29
CA SER A 374 9.29 -11.38 -9.21
C SER A 374 9.82 -12.73 -9.73
N GLU A 375 10.58 -12.71 -10.83
CA GLU A 375 11.26 -13.90 -11.38
C GLU A 375 12.30 -14.45 -10.39
N LEU A 376 13.07 -13.58 -9.73
CA LEU A 376 14.02 -13.98 -8.68
C LEU A 376 13.31 -14.64 -7.51
N HIS A 377 12.23 -14.05 -6.99
CA HIS A 377 11.44 -14.62 -5.91
C HIS A 377 10.86 -15.99 -6.28
N HIS A 378 10.35 -16.13 -7.51
CA HIS A 378 9.86 -17.41 -8.01
C HIS A 378 10.97 -18.46 -8.09
N ALA A 379 12.13 -18.10 -8.64
CA ALA A 379 13.28 -19.01 -8.76
C ALA A 379 13.82 -19.44 -7.39
N LEU A 380 13.90 -18.51 -6.43
CA LEU A 380 14.32 -18.79 -5.06
C LEU A 380 13.32 -19.71 -4.34
N ARG A 381 12.01 -19.55 -4.57
CA ARG A 381 10.98 -20.46 -4.07
C ARG A 381 11.16 -21.88 -4.62
N LEU A 382 11.30 -22.04 -5.94
CA LEU A 382 11.51 -23.34 -6.57
C LEU A 382 12.77 -24.03 -6.03
N ALA A 383 13.86 -23.28 -5.87
CA ALA A 383 15.08 -23.82 -5.29
C ALA A 383 14.87 -24.23 -3.82
N ALA A 384 14.21 -23.40 -2.99
CA ALA A 384 13.88 -23.76 -1.62
C ALA A 384 13.04 -25.05 -1.53
N GLU A 385 12.03 -25.20 -2.39
CA GLU A 385 11.19 -26.41 -2.47
C GLU A 385 12.04 -27.64 -2.84
N ALA A 386 12.96 -27.51 -3.80
CA ALA A 386 13.84 -28.59 -4.20
C ALA A 386 14.79 -29.04 -3.06
N TYR A 387 15.36 -28.10 -2.31
CA TYR A 387 16.31 -28.39 -1.23
C TYR A 387 15.66 -28.82 0.08
N LEU A 388 14.59 -28.13 0.50
CA LEU A 388 13.92 -28.36 1.78
C LEU A 388 12.80 -29.41 1.69
N GLY A 389 12.29 -29.69 0.48
CA GLY A 389 11.26 -30.70 0.23
C GLY A 389 11.80 -32.13 0.10
N ASN A 390 13.02 -32.30 -0.44
CA ASN A 390 13.60 -33.62 -0.75
C ASN A 390 14.38 -34.27 0.40
N GLN A 391 14.44 -33.66 1.59
CA GLN A 391 15.21 -34.18 2.73
C GLN A 391 14.77 -35.57 3.23
N GLN A 392 13.67 -36.14 2.71
CA GLN A 392 13.25 -37.47 3.15
C GLN A 392 13.89 -38.65 2.43
N ASN A 393 14.45 -38.58 1.21
CA ASN A 393 14.92 -39.81 0.51
C ASN A 393 15.98 -39.69 -0.62
N GLY A 394 16.76 -38.61 -0.77
CA GLY A 394 17.77 -38.57 -1.84
C GLY A 394 18.83 -37.45 -1.72
N PRO A 395 19.92 -37.55 -2.51
CA PRO A 395 20.93 -36.48 -2.59
C PRO A 395 20.29 -35.16 -3.05
N PRO A 396 20.82 -34.00 -2.64
CA PRO A 396 20.30 -32.71 -3.07
C PRO A 396 20.28 -32.65 -4.60
N VAL A 397 19.10 -32.46 -5.17
CA VAL A 397 19.00 -32.14 -6.60
C VAL A 397 19.53 -30.72 -6.74
N SER A 398 20.61 -30.52 -7.48
CA SER A 398 21.04 -29.17 -7.84
C SER A 398 19.86 -28.45 -8.49
N PRO A 399 19.51 -27.24 -8.04
CA PRO A 399 18.44 -26.46 -8.63
C PRO A 399 18.79 -26.33 -10.11
N PRO A 400 17.79 -26.40 -11.00
CA PRO A 400 18.05 -26.03 -12.38
C PRO A 400 18.69 -24.63 -12.32
N PRO A 401 19.82 -24.39 -12.99
CA PRO A 401 20.26 -23.03 -13.16
C PRO A 401 19.08 -22.30 -13.78
N HIS A 402 18.58 -21.28 -13.07
CA HIS A 402 17.56 -20.37 -13.57
C HIS A 402 18.24 -19.06 -13.97
N PRO A 403 19.16 -19.05 -14.97
CA PRO A 403 19.67 -17.80 -15.46
C PRO A 403 18.51 -17.12 -16.17
N PHE A 404 18.12 -15.96 -15.67
CA PHE A 404 17.26 -15.06 -16.43
C PHE A 404 18.10 -13.85 -16.83
N VAL A 405 17.92 -13.42 -18.07
CA VAL A 405 18.62 -12.28 -18.64
C VAL A 405 17.61 -11.16 -18.78
N TYR A 406 17.86 -10.04 -18.10
CA TYR A 406 17.01 -8.86 -18.16
C TYR A 406 17.83 -7.65 -18.61
N LYS A 407 17.52 -7.12 -19.82
CA LYS A 407 18.24 -5.99 -20.46
C LYS A 407 19.78 -6.12 -20.45
N GLY A 408 20.30 -7.30 -20.83
CA GLY A 408 21.75 -7.57 -20.90
C GLY A 408 22.41 -7.88 -19.55
N ARG A 409 21.67 -7.85 -18.44
CA ARG A 409 22.17 -8.30 -17.13
C ARG A 409 21.71 -9.72 -16.87
N LYS A 410 22.64 -10.59 -16.48
CA LYS A 410 22.36 -11.99 -16.15
C LYS A 410 22.30 -12.14 -14.64
N VAL A 411 21.18 -12.63 -14.13
CA VAL A 411 21.04 -13.04 -12.73
C VAL A 411 21.14 -14.56 -12.70
N GLU A 412 22.04 -15.09 -11.87
CA GLU A 412 22.24 -16.52 -11.71
C GLU A 412 22.04 -16.93 -10.26
N LEU A 413 21.28 -18.00 -10.04
CA LEU A 413 21.30 -18.72 -8.78
C LEU A 413 22.43 -19.74 -8.84
N SER A 414 23.40 -19.63 -7.93
CA SER A 414 24.45 -20.64 -7.79
C SER A 414 23.85 -21.92 -7.22
N GLY A 415 24.47 -23.06 -7.57
CA GLY A 415 24.24 -24.33 -6.87
C GLY A 415 24.89 -24.39 -5.48
N ASP A 416 25.69 -23.38 -5.12
CA ASP A 416 26.27 -23.22 -3.79
C ASP A 416 25.14 -23.01 -2.76
N VAL A 417 24.89 -24.06 -1.98
CA VAL A 417 23.88 -24.07 -0.92
C VAL A 417 24.51 -24.41 0.43
N GLU A 418 24.26 -23.54 1.40
CA GLU A 418 24.58 -23.83 2.80
C GLU A 418 23.29 -24.08 3.58
N PHE A 419 23.29 -25.09 4.44
CA PHE A 419 22.20 -25.28 5.39
C PHE A 419 22.52 -24.52 6.68
N ASP A 420 21.51 -23.98 7.35
CA ASP A 420 21.75 -23.49 8.71
C ASP A 420 22.12 -24.64 9.66
N ASP A 421 22.68 -24.30 10.81
CA ASP A 421 23.14 -25.25 11.83
C ASP A 421 22.04 -26.24 12.30
N LYS A 422 20.77 -26.02 11.92
CA LYS A 422 19.60 -26.83 12.25
C LYS A 422 19.01 -27.60 11.06
N GLY A 423 19.55 -27.44 9.85
CA GLY A 423 18.99 -28.02 8.62
C GLY A 423 17.62 -27.47 8.22
N LYS A 424 17.18 -26.36 8.82
CA LYS A 424 15.85 -25.76 8.63
C LYS A 424 15.86 -24.64 7.61
N ALA A 425 17.03 -24.12 7.28
CA ALA A 425 17.20 -23.10 6.26
C ALA A 425 18.24 -23.51 5.20
N VAL A 426 18.06 -22.93 4.02
CA VAL A 426 19.00 -22.97 2.90
C VAL A 426 19.44 -21.54 2.57
N LEU A 427 20.74 -21.33 2.44
CA LEU A 427 21.35 -20.13 1.89
C LEU A 427 21.64 -20.39 0.41
N ILE A 428 21.04 -19.61 -0.46
CA ILE A 428 21.24 -19.68 -1.91
C ILE A 428 22.00 -18.44 -2.34
N LYS A 429 23.13 -18.64 -3.00
CA LYS A 429 23.92 -17.56 -3.55
C LYS A 429 23.31 -17.04 -4.85
N VAL A 430 23.03 -15.74 -4.88
CA VAL A 430 22.53 -14.99 -6.03
C VAL A 430 23.67 -14.17 -6.61
N ILE A 431 23.95 -14.37 -7.89
CA ILE A 431 25.06 -13.74 -8.61
C ILE A 431 24.49 -12.78 -9.64
N PHE A 432 24.83 -11.51 -9.52
CA PHE A 432 24.47 -10.46 -10.47
C PHE A 432 25.67 -10.20 -11.39
N VAL A 433 25.52 -10.58 -12.66
CA VAL A 433 26.53 -10.36 -13.70
C VAL A 433 26.09 -9.17 -14.55
N THR A 434 26.89 -8.11 -14.52
CA THR A 434 26.68 -6.91 -15.35
C THR A 434 27.79 -6.79 -16.37
N GLU A 435 27.45 -6.53 -17.64
CA GLU A 435 28.41 -6.45 -18.76
C GLU A 435 29.59 -5.50 -18.51
N ASN A 436 29.42 -4.48 -17.64
CA ASN A 436 30.40 -3.41 -17.40
C ASN A 436 31.19 -3.54 -16.09
N LYS A 437 31.00 -4.60 -15.27
CA LYS A 437 31.78 -4.80 -14.03
C LYS A 437 32.76 -5.95 -14.20
N GLN A 438 34.00 -5.74 -13.74
CA GLN A 438 35.06 -6.76 -13.76
C GLN A 438 34.77 -7.94 -12.81
N SER A 439 33.96 -7.73 -11.78
CA SER A 439 33.55 -8.77 -10.84
C SER A 439 32.03 -8.84 -10.70
N PRO A 440 31.45 -10.05 -10.63
CA PRO A 440 30.04 -10.20 -10.32
C PRO A 440 29.74 -9.78 -8.88
N GLU A 441 28.56 -9.22 -8.66
CA GLU A 441 28.07 -8.94 -7.30
C GLU A 441 27.39 -10.19 -6.76
N VAL A 442 27.68 -10.54 -5.51
CA VAL A 442 27.21 -11.78 -4.88
C VAL A 442 26.42 -11.43 -3.64
N VAL A 443 25.21 -12.00 -3.54
CA VAL A 443 24.31 -11.85 -2.40
C VAL A 443 23.85 -13.23 -1.94
N TRP A 444 23.56 -13.41 -0.65
CA TRP A 444 23.06 -14.69 -0.12
C TRP A 444 21.60 -14.55 0.32
N ALA A 445 20.72 -15.35 -0.29
CA ALA A 445 19.32 -15.43 0.08
C ALA A 445 19.10 -16.58 1.06
N LYS A 446 18.62 -16.29 2.27
CA LYS A 446 18.21 -17.29 3.26
C LYS A 446 16.73 -17.61 3.09
N LEU A 447 16.42 -18.89 2.94
CA LEU A 447 15.08 -19.44 2.84
C LEU A 447 14.92 -20.52 3.92
N SER A 448 13.83 -20.55 4.69
CA SER A 448 13.71 -21.43 5.87
C SER A 448 12.35 -22.13 5.95
N ARG A 449 12.28 -23.45 6.08
CA ARG A 449 11.00 -24.18 6.14
C ARG A 449 10.29 -23.96 7.49
N VAL A 450 8.99 -23.65 7.46
CA VAL A 450 8.15 -23.71 8.67
C VAL A 450 7.64 -25.15 8.83
N GLU A 451 8.08 -25.81 9.91
CA GLU A 451 7.61 -27.16 10.25
C GLU A 451 6.17 -27.13 10.77
N GLY A 452 5.38 -28.15 10.40
CA GLY A 452 4.05 -28.39 10.97
C GLY A 452 2.90 -27.65 10.28
N GLU A 453 3.16 -26.96 9.18
CA GLU A 453 2.09 -26.35 8.40
C GLU A 453 1.22 -27.44 7.73
N LYS A 454 -0.01 -27.55 8.23
CA LYS A 454 -1.10 -28.13 7.42
C LYS A 454 -1.24 -27.24 6.19
N LYS A 455 -1.78 -27.75 5.07
CA LYS A 455 -2.20 -26.93 3.93
C LYS A 455 -3.21 -25.88 4.40
N ALA A 456 -2.72 -24.77 4.92
CA ALA A 456 -3.51 -23.63 5.33
C ALA A 456 -4.15 -23.09 4.07
N ASP A 457 -5.44 -22.75 4.15
CA ASP A 457 -6.05 -22.07 3.03
C ASP A 457 -5.41 -20.68 2.83
N GLN A 458 -5.60 -20.11 1.65
CA GLN A 458 -5.02 -18.82 1.27
C GLN A 458 -5.34 -17.68 2.25
N GLU A 459 -6.50 -17.71 2.91
CA GLU A 459 -6.89 -16.66 3.84
C GLU A 459 -6.12 -16.80 5.16
N GLN A 460 -6.00 -18.02 5.69
CA GLN A 460 -5.19 -18.30 6.87
C GLN A 460 -3.73 -17.83 6.70
N ARG A 461 -3.17 -18.00 5.50
CA ARG A 461 -1.80 -17.60 5.17
C ARG A 461 -1.61 -16.08 5.08
N LEU A 462 -2.64 -15.36 4.64
CA LEU A 462 -2.68 -13.90 4.73
C LEU A 462 -2.75 -13.42 6.20
N PHE A 463 -3.49 -14.12 7.07
CA PHE A 463 -3.50 -13.81 8.50
C PHE A 463 -2.15 -14.06 9.18
N GLU A 464 -1.44 -15.12 8.79
CA GLU A 464 -0.08 -15.39 9.27
C GLU A 464 0.91 -14.32 8.82
N ALA A 465 0.80 -13.88 7.56
CA ALA A 465 1.52 -12.73 7.03
C ALA A 465 1.22 -11.44 7.82
N LEU A 466 -0.05 -11.14 8.06
CA LEU A 466 -0.47 -9.98 8.86
C LEU A 466 0.10 -10.03 10.28
N ALA A 467 0.04 -11.19 10.92
CA ALA A 467 0.61 -11.40 12.25
C ALA A 467 2.13 -11.20 12.26
N ALA A 468 2.83 -11.67 11.22
CA ALA A 468 4.28 -11.51 11.09
C ALA A 468 4.70 -10.03 10.93
N VAL A 469 4.01 -9.28 10.06
CA VAL A 469 4.28 -7.85 9.84
C VAL A 469 3.94 -7.03 11.08
N THR A 470 2.87 -7.39 11.80
CA THR A 470 2.48 -6.71 13.04
C THR A 470 3.46 -6.99 14.18
N ALA A 471 3.96 -8.23 14.30
CA ALA A 471 4.87 -8.62 15.38
C ALA A 471 6.29 -8.08 15.18
N ASN A 472 6.74 -7.94 13.93
CA ASN A 472 8.06 -7.46 13.58
C ASN A 472 7.94 -6.32 12.56
N PRO A 473 7.52 -5.10 12.98
CA PRO A 473 7.61 -3.94 12.11
C PRO A 473 9.08 -3.81 11.72
N ARG A 474 9.41 -4.10 10.45
CA ARG A 474 10.80 -4.12 9.99
C ARG A 474 11.39 -2.73 10.19
N PRO A 475 12.38 -2.55 11.09
CA PRO A 475 13.02 -1.26 11.19
C PRO A 475 13.81 -1.02 9.90
N ASP A 476 13.77 0.20 9.38
CA ASP A 476 14.58 0.64 8.22
C ASP A 476 16.07 0.73 8.60
N GLN A 477 16.66 -0.35 9.11
CA GLN A 477 18.09 -0.42 9.35
C GLN A 477 18.81 -0.62 8.03
N ALA A 478 19.49 0.45 7.58
CA ALA A 478 20.51 0.33 6.55
C ALA A 478 21.51 -0.78 6.96
N PRO A 479 21.84 -1.72 6.07
CA PRO A 479 22.67 -2.87 6.42
C PRO A 479 24.08 -2.40 6.81
N LYS A 480 24.58 -2.88 7.96
CA LYS A 480 25.87 -2.47 8.54
C LYS A 480 27.09 -3.27 8.05
N THR A 481 26.91 -4.32 7.23
CA THR A 481 28.00 -5.26 6.85
C THR A 481 28.05 -5.61 5.35
N PRO A 482 29.22 -6.06 4.82
CA PRO A 482 29.44 -6.33 3.38
C PRO A 482 28.88 -7.69 2.89
N VAL A 483 28.65 -8.64 3.80
CA VAL A 483 27.94 -9.89 3.51
C VAL A 483 26.52 -9.71 4.01
N GLN A 484 25.57 -9.72 3.08
CA GLN A 484 24.18 -9.38 3.35
C GLN A 484 23.31 -10.61 3.13
N LEU A 485 22.63 -11.00 4.21
CA LEU A 485 21.69 -12.11 4.26
C LEU A 485 20.30 -11.57 3.96
N ILE A 486 19.68 -12.07 2.90
CA ILE A 486 18.35 -11.61 2.50
C ILE A 486 17.35 -12.68 2.84
N GLN A 487 16.42 -12.31 3.72
CA GLN A 487 15.45 -13.24 4.24
C GLN A 487 14.16 -13.12 3.42
N LEU A 488 13.97 -14.07 2.52
CA LEU A 488 12.70 -14.20 1.80
C LEU A 488 11.74 -15.02 2.64
N ASN A 489 10.83 -14.32 3.33
CA ASN A 489 9.66 -14.95 3.94
C ASN A 489 8.69 -15.32 2.80
N THR A 490 8.83 -16.50 2.22
CA THR A 490 7.70 -17.19 1.60
C THR A 490 6.91 -17.87 2.74
N VAL A 491 6.48 -19.11 2.70
CA VAL A 491 5.77 -19.81 3.83
C VAL A 491 6.69 -20.08 5.04
N PHE A 492 7.52 -19.11 5.36
CA PHE A 492 8.85 -19.23 5.92
C PHE A 492 9.03 -18.05 6.87
N LYS A 493 9.04 -18.30 8.19
CA LYS A 493 9.25 -17.29 9.24
C LYS A 493 10.72 -17.37 9.68
N ALA A 494 11.34 -16.26 10.08
CA ALA A 494 12.61 -16.34 10.83
C ALA A 494 12.67 -15.46 12.07
N GLU A 495 13.50 -15.92 13.00
CA GLU A 495 14.07 -15.20 14.14
C GLU A 495 15.47 -14.71 13.78
N VAL A 496 15.84 -13.53 14.28
CA VAL A 496 17.17 -12.94 14.13
C VAL A 496 18.12 -13.60 15.13
N ALA A 497 19.14 -14.30 14.65
CA ALA A 497 20.32 -14.62 15.43
C ALA A 497 21.45 -13.67 15.00
N SER A 498 21.83 -12.75 15.88
CA SER A 498 23.05 -11.94 15.71
C SER A 498 24.28 -12.77 16.05
N ASN A 499 25.33 -12.59 15.24
CA ASN A 499 26.72 -13.06 15.37
C ASN A 499 27.06 -14.40 14.71
N LYS A 500 27.56 -14.32 13.47
CA LYS A 500 28.77 -15.05 13.06
C LYS A 500 29.58 -14.16 12.10
N THR A 501 30.73 -13.70 12.60
CA THR A 501 31.85 -13.27 11.77
C THR A 501 32.38 -14.51 11.06
N LEU A 502 32.28 -14.57 9.73
CA LEU A 502 32.99 -15.59 8.95
C LEU A 502 34.48 -15.21 8.94
N LEU A 503 35.25 -15.93 9.76
CA LEU A 503 36.71 -15.94 9.74
C LEU A 503 37.18 -16.59 8.43
N THR A 504 38.05 -15.86 7.75
CA THR A 504 38.96 -16.31 6.70
C THR A 504 39.63 -17.65 7.02
N MET A 505 39.70 -18.51 6.01
CA MET A 505 40.97 -19.16 5.65
C MET A 505 41.51 -18.50 4.39
#